data_AF-A0A1E7I4X4-F1
#
_entry.id   AF-A0A1E7I4X4-F1
#
_cell.length_a   1.000
_cell.length_b   1.000
_cell.length_c   1.000
_cell.angle_alpha   90.00
_cell.angle_beta   90.00
_cell.angle_gamma   90.00
#
_symmetry.space_group_name_H-M   'P 1'
#
loop_
_entity.id
_entity.type
_entity.pdbx_description
1 polymer ?
#
loop_
_entity_poly.entity_id
_entity_poly.type
_entity_poly.pdbx_seq_one_letter_code
_entity_poly.pdbx_strand_id
1 'polypeptide(L)'
;NKIRDAFDKKDWESLAQLVHSLKGSAGSIGADELYKAAMDLEMASKEAAVNPPALSLIDGLDISLDKVLRSLQTIADTRESEALRVGSDSLDKPQFKKELRQLADALKMADPEAIRRQIEKVREHTESSALQELESRINNYDYDEALGTINKILKIEN
;
A
#
# COMPACT_ATOMS: atom_id res chain seq x y z
N ASN A 1 24.28 -0.71 -2.87
CA ASN A 1 23.67 0.46 -3.58
C ASN A 1 24.76 0.92 -4.52
N LYS A 2 24.54 0.98 -5.84
CA LYS A 2 25.62 1.21 -6.84
C LYS A 2 26.46 2.46 -6.54
N ILE A 3 25.84 3.50 -5.96
CA ILE A 3 26.53 4.73 -5.55
C ILE A 3 27.50 4.47 -4.39
N ARG A 4 27.06 3.77 -3.32
CA ARG A 4 27.93 3.35 -2.21
C ARG A 4 29.05 2.42 -2.69
N ASP A 5 28.73 1.48 -3.57
CA ASP A 5 29.71 0.53 -4.08
C ASP A 5 30.81 1.24 -4.91
N ALA A 6 30.45 2.26 -5.70
CA ALA A 6 31.41 3.10 -6.43
C ALA A 6 32.25 3.95 -5.49
N PHE A 7 31.64 4.50 -4.43
CA PHE A 7 32.34 5.26 -3.39
C PHE A 7 33.38 4.40 -2.65
N ASP A 8 33.01 3.20 -2.20
CA ASP A 8 33.90 2.28 -1.47
C ASP A 8 35.08 1.81 -2.33
N LYS A 9 34.83 1.62 -3.63
CA LYS A 9 35.86 1.28 -4.63
C LYS A 9 36.70 2.49 -5.07
N LYS A 10 36.37 3.70 -4.59
CA LYS A 10 37.00 4.97 -5.01
C LYS A 10 36.92 5.21 -6.52
N ASP A 11 35.87 4.70 -7.14
CA ASP A 11 35.59 4.88 -8.57
C ASP A 11 34.81 6.19 -8.75
N TRP A 12 35.53 7.30 -8.70
CA TRP A 12 34.96 8.65 -8.70
C TRP A 12 34.31 9.02 -10.04
N GLU A 13 34.80 8.45 -11.14
CA GLU A 13 34.20 8.64 -12.47
C GLU A 13 32.83 7.97 -12.54
N SER A 14 32.74 6.70 -12.16
CA SER A 14 31.45 5.99 -12.09
C SER A 14 30.51 6.65 -11.09
N LEU A 15 31.02 7.08 -9.93
CA LEU A 15 30.25 7.80 -8.94
C LEU A 15 29.62 9.06 -9.55
N ALA A 16 30.43 9.92 -10.18
CA ALA A 16 29.96 11.15 -10.82
C ALA A 16 28.88 10.91 -11.88
N GLN A 17 29.03 9.87 -12.71
CA GLN A 17 28.02 9.51 -13.71
C GLN A 17 26.70 9.06 -13.07
N LEU A 18 26.76 8.21 -12.04
CA LEU A 18 25.59 7.73 -11.32
C LEU A 18 24.81 8.88 -10.66
N VAL A 19 25.49 9.79 -9.96
CA VAL A 19 24.83 10.96 -9.37
C VAL A 19 24.35 11.97 -10.41
N HIS A 20 25.03 12.10 -11.55
CA HIS A 20 24.54 12.93 -12.65
C HIS A 20 23.19 12.45 -13.17
N SER A 21 23.04 11.14 -13.43
CA SER A 21 21.77 10.56 -13.82
C SER A 21 20.70 10.75 -12.75
N LEU A 22 21.04 10.51 -11.47
CA LEU A 22 20.12 10.70 -10.34
C LEU A 22 19.67 12.15 -10.20
N LYS A 23 20.56 13.12 -10.41
CA LYS A 23 20.26 14.56 -10.43
C LYS A 23 19.24 14.89 -11.53
N GLY A 24 19.43 14.33 -12.73
CA GLY A 24 18.48 14.50 -13.84
C GLY A 24 17.09 13.98 -13.46
N SER A 25 17.01 12.78 -12.88
CA SER A 25 15.76 12.21 -12.36
C SER A 25 15.15 13.10 -11.27
N ALA A 26 15.94 13.56 -10.29
CA ALA A 26 15.48 14.41 -9.21
C ALA A 26 14.90 15.74 -9.72
N GLY A 27 15.56 16.37 -10.70
CA GLY A 27 15.06 17.58 -11.35
C GLY A 27 13.74 17.34 -12.11
N SER A 28 13.62 16.21 -12.80
CA SER A 28 12.40 15.87 -13.56
C SER A 28 11.17 15.68 -12.68
N ILE A 29 11.35 15.23 -11.43
CA ILE A 29 10.26 15.01 -10.46
C ILE A 29 10.12 16.15 -9.44
N GLY A 30 10.89 17.24 -9.58
CA GLY A 30 10.87 18.38 -8.66
C GLY A 30 11.37 18.06 -7.25
N ALA A 31 12.23 17.05 -7.08
CA ALA A 31 12.80 16.68 -5.79
C ALA A 31 14.01 17.56 -5.45
N ASP A 32 13.78 18.80 -5.05
CA ASP A 32 14.82 19.83 -4.87
C ASP A 32 15.94 19.44 -3.89
N GLU A 33 15.61 18.77 -2.78
CA GLU A 33 16.61 18.33 -1.80
C GLU A 33 17.51 17.23 -2.37
N LEU A 34 16.92 16.25 -3.06
CA LEU A 34 17.67 15.18 -3.73
C LEU A 34 18.51 15.73 -4.89
N TYR A 35 17.97 16.71 -5.63
CA TYR A 35 18.68 17.40 -6.69
C TYR A 35 19.95 18.08 -6.17
N LYS A 36 19.84 18.83 -5.07
CA LYS A 36 20.98 19.49 -4.42
C LYS A 36 22.00 18.48 -3.89
N ALA A 37 21.56 17.45 -3.18
CA ALA A 37 22.45 16.42 -2.65
C ALA A 37 23.22 15.68 -3.78
N ALA A 38 22.53 15.36 -4.89
CA ALA A 38 23.17 14.76 -6.06
C ALA A 38 24.15 15.70 -6.76
N MET A 39 23.83 17.00 -6.84
CA MET A 39 24.72 18.03 -7.39
C MET A 39 26.00 18.18 -6.57
N ASP A 40 25.89 18.26 -5.25
CA ASP A 40 27.03 18.43 -4.34
C ASP A 40 27.96 17.20 -4.40
N LEU A 41 27.39 16.00 -4.43
CA LEU A 41 28.16 14.77 -4.58
C LEU A 41 28.77 14.61 -5.98
N GLU A 42 28.08 15.04 -7.04
CA GLU A 42 28.63 15.03 -8.42
C GLU A 42 29.85 15.96 -8.52
N MET A 43 29.76 17.16 -7.95
CA MET A 43 30.86 18.13 -7.93
C MET A 43 32.07 17.59 -7.14
N ALA A 44 31.83 17.07 -5.93
CA ALA A 44 32.89 16.47 -5.11
C ALA A 44 33.54 15.25 -5.79
N SER A 45 32.78 14.46 -6.56
CA SER A 45 33.32 13.32 -7.31
C SER A 45 34.18 13.76 -8.49
N LYS A 46 33.81 14.85 -9.18
CA LYS A 46 34.60 15.44 -10.27
C LYS A 46 35.92 16.07 -9.79
N GLU A 47 35.92 16.60 -8.57
CA GLU A 47 37.10 17.22 -7.94
C GLU A 47 37.90 16.26 -7.06
N ALA A 48 37.60 14.95 -7.09
CA ALA A 48 38.15 13.96 -6.19
C ALA A 48 39.69 13.82 -6.26
N ALA A 49 40.32 14.29 -7.34
CA ALA A 49 41.78 14.38 -7.47
C ALA A 49 42.42 15.37 -6.47
N VAL A 50 41.67 16.39 -6.04
CA VAL A 50 42.11 17.41 -5.08
C VAL A 50 41.50 17.14 -3.69
N ASN A 51 40.20 16.83 -3.65
CA ASN A 51 39.50 16.55 -2.41
C ASN A 51 38.44 15.45 -2.63
N PRO A 52 38.69 14.21 -2.17
CA PRO A 52 37.73 13.12 -2.31
C PRO A 52 36.38 13.43 -1.64
N PRO A 53 35.26 12.93 -2.20
CA PRO A 53 33.95 13.11 -1.59
C PRO A 53 33.90 12.54 -0.18
N ALA A 54 33.22 13.24 0.73
CA ALA A 54 33.02 12.80 2.10
C ALA A 54 31.87 11.81 2.21
N LEU A 55 31.95 10.86 3.16
CA LEU A 55 30.88 9.91 3.44
C LEU A 55 29.56 10.61 3.82
N SER A 56 29.64 11.78 4.45
CA SER A 56 28.46 12.59 4.79
C SER A 56 27.64 13.03 3.58
N LEU A 57 28.25 13.17 2.40
CA LEU A 57 27.52 13.48 1.16
C LEU A 57 26.72 12.27 0.67
N ILE A 58 27.24 11.06 0.87
CA ILE A 58 26.53 9.81 0.56
C ILE A 58 25.34 9.64 1.50
N ASP A 59 25.55 9.84 2.81
CA ASP A 59 24.48 9.75 3.79
C ASP A 59 23.40 10.81 3.55
N GLY A 60 23.80 12.04 3.21
CA GLY A 60 22.87 13.10 2.83
C GLY A 60 22.03 12.74 1.59
N LEU A 61 22.67 12.17 0.56
CA LEU A 61 21.97 11.68 -0.63
C LEU A 61 20.96 10.58 -0.28
N ASP A 62 21.36 9.60 0.53
CA ASP A 62 20.50 8.48 0.92
C ASP A 62 19.29 8.96 1.74
N ILE A 63 19.48 9.92 2.66
CA ILE A 63 18.38 10.53 3.42
C ILE A 63 17.37 11.22 2.49
N SER A 64 17.87 12.03 1.55
CA SER A 64 16.99 12.72 0.60
C SER A 64 16.30 11.76 -0.36
N LEU A 65 16.97 10.69 -0.77
CA LEU A 65 16.38 9.64 -1.61
C LEU A 65 15.29 8.87 -0.86
N ASP A 66 15.54 8.47 0.39
CA ASP A 66 14.55 7.80 1.23
C ASP A 66 13.31 8.68 1.44
N LYS A 67 13.50 9.99 1.65
CA LYS A 67 12.39 10.95 1.75
C LYS A 67 11.54 10.99 0.48
N VAL A 68 12.17 10.99 -0.70
CA VAL A 68 11.46 10.93 -1.98
C VAL A 68 10.71 9.62 -2.13
N LEU A 69 11.35 8.48 -1.85
CA LEU A 69 10.72 7.16 -1.93
C LEU A 69 9.53 7.03 -0.96
N ARG A 70 9.67 7.53 0.27
CA ARG A 70 8.56 7.59 1.24
C ARG A 70 7.42 8.48 0.77
N SER A 71 7.74 9.64 0.20
CA SER A 71 6.72 10.54 -0.36
C SER A 71 5.96 9.87 -1.51
N LEU A 72 6.68 9.20 -2.42
CA LEU A 72 6.10 8.44 -3.52
C LEU A 72 5.27 7.24 -3.02
N GLN A 73 5.75 6.53 -1.99
CA GLN A 73 5.00 5.45 -1.35
C GLN A 73 3.74 5.98 -0.70
N THR A 74 3.80 7.09 0.05
CA THR A 74 2.60 7.73 0.61
C THR A 74 1.63 8.15 -0.49
N ILE A 75 2.10 8.66 -1.63
CA ILE A 75 1.22 8.99 -2.76
C ILE A 75 0.62 7.70 -3.36
N ALA A 76 1.41 6.64 -3.52
CA ALA A 76 0.92 5.36 -4.03
C ALA A 76 -0.10 4.73 -3.08
N ASP A 77 0.20 4.71 -1.78
CA ASP A 77 -0.68 4.23 -0.71
C ASP A 77 -1.90 5.13 -0.54
N THR A 78 -1.78 6.45 -0.75
CA THR A 78 -2.93 7.37 -0.75
C THR A 78 -3.77 7.17 -1.98
N ARG A 79 -3.19 6.83 -3.15
CA ARG A 79 -3.94 6.53 -4.38
C ARG A 79 -4.53 5.12 -4.37
N GLU A 80 -3.86 4.16 -3.75
CA GLU A 80 -4.39 2.83 -3.48
C GLU A 80 -5.46 2.95 -2.40
N SER A 81 -5.26 3.74 -1.34
CA SER A 81 -6.28 4.09 -0.37
C SER A 81 -7.37 4.97 -0.96
N GLU A 82 -7.15 5.79 -2.00
CA GLU A 82 -8.17 6.58 -2.69
C GLU A 82 -8.97 5.73 -3.69
N ALA A 83 -8.30 4.83 -4.41
CA ALA A 83 -8.91 3.80 -5.24
C ALA A 83 -9.65 2.74 -4.40
N LEU A 84 -9.14 2.45 -3.20
CA LEU A 84 -9.78 1.75 -2.09
C LEU A 84 -10.51 2.73 -1.15
N ARG A 85 -10.80 3.98 -1.51
CA ARG A 85 -11.75 4.86 -0.75
C ARG A 85 -12.98 5.13 -1.56
N VAL A 86 -12.86 4.98 -2.87
CA VAL A 86 -13.98 4.58 -3.71
C VAL A 86 -14.42 3.13 -3.39
N GLY A 87 -13.62 2.34 -2.63
CA GLY A 87 -13.95 0.96 -2.22
C GLY A 87 -13.78 0.52 -0.76
N SER A 88 -13.24 1.31 0.19
CA SER A 88 -12.77 0.79 1.50
C SER A 88 -12.41 1.82 2.61
N ASP A 89 -12.85 3.09 2.60
CA ASP A 89 -13.09 3.83 3.88
C ASP A 89 -14.54 4.29 3.96
N SER A 90 -15.41 3.30 4.06
CA SER A 90 -16.01 3.14 5.37
C SER A 90 -16.20 1.65 5.60
N LEU A 91 -15.39 1.08 6.49
CA LEU A 91 -15.96 0.15 7.46
C LEU A 91 -17.01 0.94 8.25
N ASP A 92 -18.14 1.23 7.61
CA ASP A 92 -19.38 1.47 8.30
C ASP A 92 -19.72 0.11 8.93
N LYS A 93 -19.09 -0.18 10.07
CA LYS A 93 -19.52 -1.19 11.02
C LYS A 93 -21.06 -1.21 11.13
N PRO A 94 -21.80 -0.08 11.10
CA PRO A 94 -23.26 -0.12 10.97
C PRO A 94 -23.80 -0.68 9.66
N GLN A 95 -23.19 -0.41 8.50
CA GLN A 95 -23.62 -0.89 7.19
C GLN A 95 -23.30 -2.38 6.98
N PHE A 96 -22.10 -2.85 7.32
CA PHE A 96 -21.77 -4.28 7.30
C PHE A 96 -22.70 -5.07 8.24
N LYS A 97 -22.95 -4.54 9.45
CA LYS A 97 -23.92 -5.12 10.39
C LYS A 97 -25.35 -5.09 9.87
N LYS A 98 -25.74 -4.05 9.14
CA LYS A 98 -27.05 -3.95 8.47
C LYS A 98 -27.16 -4.98 7.35
N GLU A 99 -26.11 -5.17 6.57
CA GLU A 99 -26.05 -6.13 5.48
C GLU A 99 -26.11 -7.57 5.98
N LEU A 100 -25.40 -7.90 7.06
CA LEU A 100 -25.51 -9.19 7.75
C LEU A 100 -26.91 -9.43 8.34
N ARG A 101 -27.55 -8.39 8.89
CA ARG A 101 -28.94 -8.49 9.37
C ARG A 101 -29.94 -8.70 8.24
N GLN A 102 -29.77 -7.98 7.12
CA GLN A 102 -30.60 -8.18 5.92
C GLN A 102 -30.42 -9.57 5.34
N LEU A 103 -29.20 -10.11 5.36
CA LEU A 103 -28.94 -11.49 4.95
C LEU A 103 -29.64 -12.48 5.89
N ALA A 104 -29.57 -12.25 7.20
CA ALA A 104 -30.29 -13.06 8.17
C ALA A 104 -31.81 -13.02 7.98
N ASP A 105 -32.39 -11.87 7.66
CA ASP A 105 -33.83 -11.78 7.39
C ASP A 105 -34.22 -12.46 6.07
N ALA A 106 -33.39 -12.35 5.02
CA ALA A 106 -33.60 -13.06 3.76
C ALA A 106 -33.53 -14.59 3.94
N LEU A 107 -32.60 -15.07 4.77
CA LEU A 107 -32.50 -16.48 5.14
C LEU A 107 -33.75 -16.97 5.89
N LYS A 108 -34.29 -16.18 6.83
CA LYS A 108 -35.55 -16.51 7.52
C LYS A 108 -36.75 -16.53 6.57
N MET A 109 -36.75 -15.66 5.55
CA MET A 109 -37.79 -15.61 4.52
C MET A 109 -37.60 -16.68 3.44
N ALA A 110 -36.50 -17.44 3.48
CA ALA A 110 -36.11 -18.42 2.48
C ALA A 110 -36.15 -17.89 1.04
N ASP A 111 -35.81 -16.61 0.84
CA ASP A 111 -35.79 -15.94 -0.47
C ASP A 111 -34.41 -16.12 -1.13
N PRO A 112 -34.25 -17.03 -2.11
CA PRO A 112 -32.96 -17.35 -2.69
C PRO A 112 -32.36 -16.19 -3.49
N GLU A 113 -33.19 -15.30 -4.04
CA GLU A 113 -32.70 -14.14 -4.76
C GLU A 113 -32.18 -13.05 -3.83
N ALA A 114 -32.91 -12.78 -2.75
CA ALA A 114 -32.48 -11.82 -1.75
C ALA A 114 -31.19 -12.29 -1.06
N ILE A 115 -31.08 -13.60 -0.77
CA ILE A 115 -29.88 -14.20 -0.20
C ILE A 115 -28.67 -14.01 -1.14
N ARG A 116 -28.80 -14.35 -2.43
CA ARG A 116 -27.71 -14.17 -3.41
C ARG A 116 -27.29 -12.71 -3.54
N ARG A 117 -28.25 -11.78 -3.65
CA ARG A 117 -27.95 -10.35 -3.74
C ARG A 117 -27.21 -9.83 -2.51
N GLN A 118 -27.53 -10.37 -1.34
CA GLN A 118 -26.98 -9.89 -0.08
C GLN A 118 -25.61 -10.50 0.23
N ILE A 119 -25.34 -11.75 -0.19
CA ILE A 119 -24.01 -12.35 0.03
C ILE A 119 -22.93 -11.75 -0.86
N GLU A 120 -23.25 -11.41 -2.12
CA GLU A 120 -22.32 -10.71 -3.00
C GLU A 120 -21.86 -9.38 -2.39
N LYS A 121 -22.81 -8.62 -1.82
CA LYS A 121 -22.49 -7.37 -1.11
C LYS A 121 -21.58 -7.62 0.08
N VAL A 122 -21.87 -8.63 0.91
CA VAL A 122 -21.05 -8.91 2.10
C VAL A 122 -19.64 -9.39 1.71
N ARG A 123 -19.50 -10.12 0.59
CA ARG A 123 -18.22 -10.59 0.04
C ARG A 123 -17.35 -9.45 -0.47
N GLU A 124 -17.92 -8.45 -1.16
CA GLU A 124 -17.17 -7.28 -1.64
C GLU A 124 -16.49 -6.50 -0.50
N HIS A 125 -17.04 -6.58 0.72
CA HIS A 125 -16.52 -5.86 1.87
C HIS A 125 -15.51 -6.66 2.72
N THR A 126 -15.40 -7.99 2.58
CA THR A 126 -14.52 -8.83 3.42
C THR A 126 -14.32 -10.25 2.87
N GLU A 127 -13.05 -10.67 2.79
CA GLU A 127 -12.63 -12.04 2.46
C GLU A 127 -12.28 -12.82 3.76
N SER A 128 -13.30 -13.14 4.57
CA SER A 128 -13.13 -13.92 5.80
C SER A 128 -13.47 -15.40 5.59
N SER A 129 -12.71 -16.29 6.23
CA SER A 129 -13.01 -17.73 6.24
C SER A 129 -14.42 -18.04 6.76
N ALA A 130 -14.93 -17.22 7.68
CA ALA A 130 -16.30 -17.34 8.17
C ALA A 130 -17.37 -17.05 7.11
N LEU A 131 -17.05 -16.23 6.10
CA LEU A 131 -17.96 -15.91 4.99
C LEU A 131 -18.01 -17.04 3.96
N GLN A 132 -16.87 -17.68 3.69
CA GLN A 132 -16.81 -18.88 2.84
C GLN A 132 -17.64 -20.02 3.44
N GLU A 133 -17.58 -20.18 4.77
CA GLU A 133 -18.42 -21.14 5.48
C GLU A 133 -19.91 -20.79 5.36
N LEU A 134 -20.26 -19.51 5.46
CA LEU A 134 -21.63 -19.02 5.29
C LEU A 134 -22.18 -19.29 3.88
N GLU A 135 -21.41 -19.01 2.83
CA GLU A 135 -21.79 -19.29 1.43
C GLU A 135 -22.01 -20.77 1.18
N SER A 136 -21.12 -21.63 1.69
CA SER A 136 -21.27 -23.08 1.57
C SER A 136 -22.60 -23.56 2.16
N ARG A 137 -22.94 -23.08 3.35
CA ARG A 137 -24.21 -23.40 4.03
C ARG A 137 -25.42 -22.91 3.25
N ILE A 138 -25.35 -21.71 2.69
CA ILE A 138 -26.41 -21.14 1.86
C ILE A 138 -26.62 -21.96 0.58
N ASN A 139 -25.54 -22.35 -0.10
CA ASN A 139 -25.59 -23.17 -1.30
C ASN A 139 -26.14 -24.58 -1.04
N ASN A 140 -25.95 -25.10 0.18
CA ASN A 140 -26.52 -26.36 0.63
C ASN A 140 -27.95 -26.24 1.15
N TYR A 141 -28.58 -25.04 1.07
CA TYR A 141 -29.90 -24.75 1.64
C TYR A 141 -29.97 -24.90 3.19
N ASP A 142 -28.82 -24.93 3.86
CA ASP A 142 -28.69 -25.03 5.32
C ASP A 142 -28.83 -23.64 5.98
N TYR A 143 -30.00 -23.02 5.80
CA TYR A 143 -30.25 -21.65 6.24
C TYR A 143 -30.15 -21.46 7.77
N ASP A 144 -30.51 -22.49 8.54
CA ASP A 144 -30.40 -22.45 10.01
C ASP A 144 -28.94 -22.36 10.47
N GLU A 145 -28.04 -23.14 9.86
CA GLU A 145 -26.61 -23.10 10.19
C GLU A 145 -25.95 -21.82 9.65
N ALA A 146 -26.43 -21.31 8.50
CA ALA A 146 -26.03 -20.01 7.96
C ALA A 146 -26.34 -18.87 8.94
N LEU A 147 -27.55 -18.85 9.52
CA LEU A 147 -27.94 -17.88 10.56
C LEU A 147 -27.06 -17.98 11.81
N GLY A 148 -26.67 -19.20 12.21
CA GLY A 148 -25.72 -19.43 13.29
C GLY A 148 -24.35 -18.80 13.01
N THR A 149 -23.87 -18.90 11.78
CA THR A 149 -22.59 -18.34 11.33
C THR A 149 -22.63 -16.81 11.34
N ILE A 150 -23.71 -16.20 10.84
CA ILE A 150 -23.92 -14.73 10.90
C ILE A 150 -23.89 -14.23 12.36
N ASN A 151 -24.55 -14.93 13.28
CA ASN A 151 -24.54 -14.55 14.69
C ASN A 151 -23.16 -14.65 15.35
N LYS A 152 -22.33 -15.62 14.93
CA LYS A 152 -20.94 -15.72 15.39
C LYS A 152 -20.12 -14.52 14.90
N ILE A 153 -20.23 -14.17 13.62
CA ILE A 153 -19.56 -12.99 13.04
C ILE A 153 -19.95 -11.73 13.82
N LEU A 154 -21.25 -11.53 14.06
CA LEU A 154 -21.78 -10.39 14.82
C LEU A 154 -21.35 -10.33 16.30
N LYS A 155 -20.96 -11.46 16.91
CA LYS A 155 -20.51 -11.54 18.30
C LYS A 155 -19.00 -11.39 18.47
N ILE A 156 -18.20 -11.74 17.46
CA ILE A 156 -16.73 -11.71 17.55
C ILE A 156 -16.18 -10.27 17.44
N GLU A 157 -16.91 -9.34 16.80
CA GLU A 157 -16.50 -7.94 16.62
C GLU A 157 -16.89 -6.98 17.77
N ASN A 158 -17.39 -7.49 18.90
CA ASN A 158 -17.88 -6.70 20.03
C ASN A 158 -17.03 -6.92 21.28
#